data_AF-A0A9X4MUF6-F1
#
_entry.id   AF-A0A9X4MUF6-F1
#
_cell.length_a   1.000
_cell.length_b   1.000
_cell.length_c   1.000
_cell.angle_alpha   90.00
_cell.angle_beta   90.00
_cell.angle_gamma   90.00
#
_symmetry.space_group_name_H-M   'P 1'
#
loop_
_entity.id
_entity.type
_entity.pdbx_description
1 polymer ?
#
loop_
_entity_poly.entity_id
_entity_poly.type
_entity_poly.pdbx_seq_one_letter_code
_entity_poly.pdbx_strand_id
1 'polypeptide(L)'
;MKKIILHIPHASAHFPSKENYVVTEKALQEEVLKLTDWYTDELFEFEKGIPIKANFSRIYCDPERFVDDAKEVMAKRGMGVLYERTEEGLILRNVTPSMRKEILEECYHPHHERLEKAVSEQFEKYQKALIVDCHSFPNTPLPRALDKSPNRPDFNIGTDQFHTPRYLVSAAKEFFQEKGYNVGVDWPFTGSLVPIKYYQRSFDVNSIMLEVNRSLYLEDDSNQKSSSFNKTKQVIQEFLEVMHHTYYKNDDFTEESIEFRKFQNDNLAEYSNYFRSKSDEELVECFNSEVRNSGWGNLRSIFLCALRMELKNRNFGGVSVIHEKGGLALNRKVQLVEGNLAFIDADLN
;
A
#
# COMPACT_ATOMS: atom_id res chain seq x y z
N MET A 1 4.99 -1.67 -25.18
CA MET A 1 4.62 -2.91 -24.48
C MET A 1 4.04 -2.53 -23.14
N LYS A 2 3.00 -3.23 -22.68
CA LYS A 2 2.43 -3.02 -21.34
C LYS A 2 3.47 -3.39 -20.30
N LYS A 3 3.72 -2.52 -19.34
CA LYS A 3 4.70 -2.74 -18.29
C LYS A 3 4.05 -2.59 -16.92
N ILE A 4 4.55 -3.33 -15.94
CA ILE A 4 4.22 -3.12 -14.53
C ILE A 4 5.17 -2.11 -13.92
N ILE A 5 4.70 -1.29 -13.00
CA ILE A 5 5.52 -0.34 -12.25
C ILE A 5 6.07 -1.08 -11.03
N LEU A 6 7.39 -1.00 -10.80
CA LEU A 6 8.05 -1.64 -9.67
C LEU A 6 8.52 -0.55 -8.71
N HIS A 7 7.79 -0.36 -7.63
CA HIS A 7 8.14 0.61 -6.61
C HIS A 7 9.16 -0.01 -5.65
N ILE A 8 10.37 0.56 -5.58
CA ILE A 8 11.49 0.00 -4.80
C ILE A 8 11.99 1.11 -3.84
N PRO A 9 11.30 1.31 -2.72
CA PRO A 9 11.52 2.48 -1.87
C PRO A 9 12.71 2.37 -0.92
N HIS A 10 13.15 1.14 -0.58
CA HIS A 10 14.01 0.92 0.60
C HIS A 10 15.36 0.24 0.31
N ALA A 11 15.74 0.10 -0.96
CA ALA A 11 17.00 -0.56 -1.34
C ALA A 11 18.26 0.26 -1.06
N SER A 12 18.16 1.59 -0.99
CA SER A 12 19.33 2.46 -0.84
C SER A 12 19.77 2.58 0.63
N ALA A 13 21.08 2.57 0.83
CA ALA A 13 21.74 2.90 2.11
C ALA A 13 22.33 4.32 2.11
N HIS A 14 22.14 5.10 1.05
CA HIS A 14 22.77 6.41 0.87
C HIS A 14 22.09 7.50 1.71
N PHE A 15 22.88 8.40 2.31
CA PHE A 15 22.40 9.57 3.03
C PHE A 15 22.90 10.81 2.30
N PRO A 16 22.01 11.70 1.79
CA PRO A 16 22.42 12.97 1.20
C PRO A 16 23.22 13.85 2.17
N SER A 17 22.84 13.84 3.46
CA SER A 17 23.59 14.49 4.54
C SER A 17 23.45 13.70 5.85
N LYS A 18 24.49 13.75 6.68
CA LYS A 18 24.55 13.13 8.02
C LYS A 18 24.73 14.13 9.17
N GLU A 19 24.74 15.43 8.90
CA GLU A 19 25.12 16.47 9.88
C GLU A 19 24.23 16.51 11.14
N ASN A 20 22.96 16.10 11.00
CA ASN A 20 21.97 16.19 12.08
C ASN A 20 21.79 14.90 12.88
N TYR A 21 22.58 13.87 12.60
CA TYR A 21 22.55 12.61 13.34
C TYR A 21 23.39 12.71 14.61
N VAL A 22 22.80 12.35 15.75
CA VAL A 22 23.43 12.50 17.08
C VAL A 22 24.01 11.18 17.60
N VAL A 23 23.77 10.07 16.89
CA VAL A 23 24.36 8.76 17.16
C VAL A 23 25.76 8.64 16.55
N THR A 24 26.54 7.68 17.04
CA THR A 24 27.82 7.35 16.41
C THR A 24 27.62 6.80 15.00
N GLU A 25 28.60 6.98 14.11
CA GLU A 25 28.57 6.40 12.76
C GLU A 25 28.38 4.87 12.81
N LYS A 26 28.99 4.19 13.78
CA LYS A 26 28.81 2.75 13.98
C LYS A 26 27.35 2.40 14.25
N ALA A 27 26.71 3.10 15.19
CA ALA A 27 25.30 2.89 15.51
C ALA A 27 24.39 3.20 14.31
N LEU A 28 24.69 4.26 13.53
CA LEU A 28 23.95 4.55 12.31
C LEU A 28 24.07 3.43 11.26
N GLN A 29 25.27 2.86 11.09
CA GLN A 29 25.49 1.74 10.17
C GLN A 29 24.78 0.46 10.63
N GLU A 30 24.71 0.21 11.94
CA GLU A 30 23.92 -0.90 12.51
C GLU A 30 22.43 -0.72 12.21
N GLU A 31 21.89 0.51 12.28
CA GLU A 31 20.50 0.80 11.92
C GLU A 31 20.25 0.61 10.42
N VAL A 32 21.16 1.08 9.57
CA VAL A 32 21.10 0.86 8.10
C VAL A 32 21.09 -0.63 7.79
N LEU A 33 21.95 -1.41 8.43
CA LEU A 33 22.01 -2.86 8.25
C LEU A 33 20.67 -3.53 8.56
N LYS A 34 20.00 -3.14 9.66
CA LYS A 34 18.70 -3.68 10.06
C LYS A 34 17.55 -3.27 9.13
N LEU A 35 17.53 -2.01 8.71
CA LEU A 35 16.32 -1.40 8.13
C LEU A 35 16.32 -1.35 6.60
N THR A 36 17.48 -1.42 5.94
CA THR A 36 17.55 -1.42 4.48
C THR A 36 16.99 -2.73 3.90
N ASP A 37 16.18 -2.60 2.85
CA ASP A 37 15.64 -3.72 2.10
C ASP A 37 16.68 -4.18 1.06
N TRP A 38 17.76 -4.78 1.56
CA TRP A 38 18.97 -5.07 0.79
C TRP A 38 18.66 -5.81 -0.51
N TYR A 39 19.22 -5.32 -1.61
CA TYR A 39 19.17 -5.92 -2.95
C TYR A 39 17.77 -6.10 -3.54
N THR A 40 16.72 -5.49 -2.98
CA THR A 40 15.40 -5.48 -3.64
C THR A 40 15.46 -4.84 -5.02
N ASP A 41 16.38 -3.92 -5.24
CA ASP A 41 16.64 -3.30 -6.53
C ASP A 41 17.25 -4.24 -7.58
N GLU A 42 17.87 -5.34 -7.14
CA GLU A 42 18.37 -6.45 -7.98
C GLU A 42 17.38 -7.62 -8.06
N LEU A 43 16.72 -7.97 -6.96
CA LEU A 43 15.76 -9.07 -6.88
C LEU A 43 14.55 -8.84 -7.79
N PHE A 44 14.08 -7.59 -7.85
CA PHE A 44 12.93 -7.19 -8.66
C PHE A 44 13.31 -6.71 -10.06
N GLU A 45 14.54 -6.95 -10.54
CA GLU A 45 14.89 -6.65 -11.93
C GLU A 45 14.05 -7.48 -12.91
N PHE A 46 13.25 -6.79 -13.71
CA PHE A 46 12.31 -7.41 -14.64
C PHE A 46 12.17 -6.58 -15.91
N GLU A 47 12.31 -7.23 -17.08
CA GLU A 47 12.33 -6.58 -18.39
C GLU A 47 11.03 -5.81 -18.71
N LYS A 48 9.90 -6.37 -18.28
CA LYS A 48 8.56 -5.76 -18.43
C LYS A 48 8.20 -4.85 -17.24
N GLY A 49 9.19 -4.50 -16.41
CA GLY A 49 9.06 -3.57 -15.30
C GLY A 49 9.49 -2.14 -15.65
N ILE A 50 8.95 -1.17 -14.92
CA ILE A 50 9.44 0.22 -14.83
C ILE A 50 9.87 0.45 -13.38
N PRO A 51 11.18 0.42 -13.06
CA PRO A 51 11.63 0.56 -11.68
C PRO A 51 11.61 2.02 -11.22
N ILE A 52 10.97 2.26 -10.08
CA ILE A 52 10.96 3.55 -9.37
C ILE A 52 11.72 3.35 -8.06
N LYS A 53 13.02 3.65 -8.09
CA LYS A 53 13.94 3.47 -6.97
C LYS A 53 14.09 4.76 -6.16
N ALA A 54 14.09 4.65 -4.83
CA ALA A 54 14.61 5.72 -3.98
C ALA A 54 16.15 5.66 -4.00
N ASN A 55 16.80 6.80 -4.15
CA ASN A 55 18.26 6.91 -4.13
C ASN A 55 18.81 7.29 -2.75
N PHE A 56 17.95 7.34 -1.73
CA PHE A 56 18.27 7.68 -0.34
C PHE A 56 17.75 6.57 0.60
N SER A 57 18.36 6.47 1.78
CA SER A 57 17.95 5.53 2.82
C SER A 57 16.60 5.93 3.41
N ARG A 58 15.76 4.92 3.70
CA ARG A 58 14.50 5.10 4.42
C ARG A 58 14.68 5.78 5.79
N ILE A 59 15.85 5.60 6.40
CA ILE A 59 16.21 6.26 7.66
C ILE A 59 16.33 7.78 7.47
N TYR A 60 16.84 8.20 6.31
CA TYR A 60 16.93 9.62 5.94
C TYR A 60 15.57 10.20 5.57
N CYS A 61 14.83 9.52 4.71
CA CYS A 61 13.48 9.87 4.30
C CYS A 61 12.76 8.58 3.87
N ASP A 62 11.66 8.23 4.52
CA ASP A 62 10.88 7.02 4.19
C ASP A 62 9.72 7.40 3.26
N PRO A 63 9.77 7.07 1.96
CA PRO A 63 8.70 7.43 1.03
C PRO A 63 7.41 6.61 1.24
N GLU A 64 7.46 5.55 2.06
CA GLU A 64 6.32 4.70 2.46
C GLU A 64 5.67 5.16 3.78
N ARG A 65 5.79 6.45 4.09
CA ARG A 65 5.15 7.09 5.24
C ARG A 65 4.39 8.32 4.79
N PHE A 66 3.24 8.60 5.43
CA PHE A 66 2.57 9.87 5.15
C PHE A 66 3.43 11.07 5.57
N VAL A 67 3.36 12.13 4.77
CA VAL A 67 3.96 13.44 5.09
C VAL A 67 3.42 14.01 6.41
N ASP A 68 2.18 13.69 6.75
CA ASP A 68 1.56 14.06 8.03
C ASP A 68 1.76 12.93 9.04
N ASP A 69 2.70 13.12 9.96
CA ASP A 69 3.03 12.17 11.02
C ASP A 69 1.83 11.87 11.95
N ALA A 70 0.82 12.76 12.03
CA ALA A 70 -0.38 12.49 12.83
C ALA A 70 -1.19 11.31 12.27
N LYS A 71 -1.05 11.02 10.98
CA LYS A 71 -1.69 9.91 10.29
C LYS A 71 -0.89 8.62 10.38
N GLU A 72 0.34 8.67 10.90
CA GLU A 72 1.25 7.52 10.93
C GLU A 72 1.50 6.93 12.31
N VAL A 73 1.09 5.68 12.46
CA VAL A 73 1.27 4.92 13.71
C VAL A 73 2.74 4.81 14.08
N MET A 74 3.62 4.61 13.10
CA MET A 74 5.07 4.53 13.31
C MET A 74 5.73 5.87 13.63
N ALA A 75 5.12 7.00 13.26
CA ALA A 75 5.65 8.31 13.63
C ALA A 75 5.62 8.53 15.15
N LYS A 76 4.61 8.01 15.86
CA LYS A 76 4.57 7.99 17.33
C LYS A 76 5.72 7.20 17.97
N ARG A 77 6.35 6.30 17.19
CA ARG A 77 7.54 5.53 17.57
C ARG A 77 8.84 6.17 17.07
N GLY A 78 8.78 7.38 16.49
CA GLY A 78 9.93 8.08 15.91
C GLY A 78 10.40 7.51 14.57
N MET A 79 9.55 6.74 13.89
CA MET A 79 9.80 6.14 12.57
C MET A 79 8.75 6.63 11.54
N GLY A 80 8.53 7.95 11.52
CA GLY A 80 7.66 8.64 10.55
C GLY A 80 8.38 8.84 9.22
N VAL A 81 7.95 9.81 8.40
CA VAL A 81 8.61 10.09 7.11
C VAL A 81 10.07 10.48 7.26
N LEU A 82 10.44 11.08 8.40
CA LEU A 82 11.82 11.30 8.81
C LEU A 82 12.07 10.55 10.12
N TYR A 83 12.95 9.56 10.14
CA TYR A 83 13.20 8.80 11.37
C TYR A 83 13.94 9.67 12.39
N GLU A 84 13.43 9.73 13.61
CA GLU A 84 13.98 10.47 14.75
C GLU A 84 14.49 9.53 15.85
N ARG A 85 14.10 8.25 15.79
CA ARG A 85 14.48 7.22 16.75
C ARG A 85 15.04 5.99 16.05
N THR A 86 15.99 5.33 16.71
CA THR A 86 16.48 4.01 16.31
C THR A 86 15.44 2.93 16.61
N GLU A 87 15.68 1.73 16.10
CA GLU A 87 14.90 0.53 16.42
C GLU A 87 14.85 0.27 17.94
N GLU A 88 15.92 0.55 18.67
CA GLU A 88 15.98 0.48 20.14
C GLU A 88 15.35 1.69 20.85
N GLY A 89 14.98 2.75 20.12
CA GLY A 89 14.36 3.95 20.67
C GLY A 89 15.31 5.07 21.12
N LEU A 90 16.59 4.95 20.82
CA LEU A 90 17.55 6.01 21.05
C LEU A 90 17.25 7.18 20.10
N ILE A 91 17.60 8.41 20.50
CA ILE A 91 17.48 9.57 19.62
C ILE A 91 18.48 9.39 18.48
N LEU A 92 17.97 9.31 17.25
CA LEU A 92 18.75 9.12 16.04
C LEU A 92 19.23 10.47 15.48
N ARG A 93 18.30 11.41 15.35
CA ARG A 93 18.51 12.80 14.90
C ARG A 93 17.42 13.70 15.47
N ASN A 94 17.69 14.99 15.54
CA ASN A 94 16.68 16.00 15.87
C ASN A 94 16.20 16.64 14.55
N VAL A 95 14.89 16.62 14.31
CA VAL A 95 14.30 17.17 13.08
C VAL A 95 13.67 18.53 13.36
N THR A 96 14.22 19.57 12.74
CA THR A 96 13.59 20.90 12.77
C THR A 96 12.54 21.04 11.65
N PRO A 97 11.58 21.97 11.76
CA PRO A 97 10.61 22.22 10.69
C PRO A 97 11.24 22.59 9.34
N SER A 98 12.33 23.39 9.35
CA SER A 98 13.05 23.77 8.10
C SER A 98 13.66 22.55 7.44
N MET A 99 14.42 21.76 8.21
CA MET A 99 15.03 20.53 7.70
C MET A 99 13.99 19.55 7.17
N ARG A 100 12.85 19.39 7.87
CA ARG A 100 11.78 18.53 7.40
C ARG A 100 11.28 18.98 6.03
N LYS A 101 11.00 20.28 5.88
CA LYS A 101 10.55 20.86 4.61
C LYS A 101 11.57 20.61 3.50
N GLU A 102 12.84 20.91 3.73
CA GLU A 102 13.93 20.72 2.76
C GLU A 102 14.04 19.25 2.32
N ILE A 103 14.05 18.31 3.27
CA ILE A 103 14.14 16.87 2.97
C ILE A 103 12.92 16.40 2.17
N LEU A 104 11.73 16.89 2.48
CA LEU A 104 10.53 16.54 1.72
C LEU A 104 10.60 17.07 0.28
N GLU A 105 11.06 18.31 0.08
CA GLU A 105 11.22 18.94 -1.23
C GLU A 105 12.31 18.27 -2.08
N GLU A 106 13.40 17.80 -1.48
CA GLU A 106 14.52 17.20 -2.20
C GLU A 106 14.37 15.68 -2.44
N CYS A 107 13.71 14.97 -1.52
CA CYS A 107 13.66 13.51 -1.54
C CYS A 107 12.23 12.97 -1.74
N TYR A 108 11.31 13.32 -0.85
CA TYR A 108 9.98 12.70 -0.81
C TYR A 108 9.13 13.07 -2.03
N HIS A 109 8.89 14.35 -2.27
CA HIS A 109 8.03 14.81 -3.35
C HIS A 109 8.56 14.40 -4.73
N PRO A 110 9.86 14.57 -5.05
CA PRO A 110 10.39 14.12 -6.33
C PRO A 110 10.30 12.60 -6.54
N HIS A 111 10.34 11.81 -5.47
CA HIS A 111 10.17 10.36 -5.57
C HIS A 111 8.73 9.99 -5.93
N HIS A 112 7.75 10.56 -5.22
CA HIS A 112 6.32 10.36 -5.48
C HIS A 112 5.89 10.89 -6.86
N GLU A 113 6.47 12.01 -7.32
CA GLU A 113 6.24 12.52 -8.68
C GLU A 113 6.71 11.54 -9.77
N ARG A 114 7.87 10.89 -9.58
CA ARG A 114 8.34 9.86 -10.52
C ARG A 114 7.42 8.66 -10.55
N LEU A 115 6.95 8.21 -9.39
CA LEU A 115 5.99 7.10 -9.29
C LEU A 115 4.68 7.47 -10.00
N GLU A 116 4.10 8.63 -9.69
CA GLU A 116 2.86 9.10 -10.30
C GLU A 116 2.99 9.25 -11.81
N LYS A 117 4.12 9.78 -12.30
CA LYS A 117 4.40 9.91 -13.74
C LYS A 117 4.42 8.54 -14.43
N ALA A 118 5.12 7.55 -13.86
CA ALA A 118 5.17 6.21 -14.43
C ALA A 118 3.79 5.52 -14.47
N VAL A 119 3.01 5.68 -13.41
CA VAL A 119 1.62 5.19 -13.34
C VAL A 119 0.74 5.91 -14.37
N SER A 120 0.85 7.23 -14.47
CA SER A 120 0.09 8.05 -15.43
C SER A 120 0.40 7.64 -16.87
N GLU A 121 1.67 7.43 -17.22
CA GLU A 121 2.07 7.01 -18.58
C GLU A 121 1.51 5.63 -18.97
N GLN A 122 1.47 4.66 -18.04
CA GLN A 122 0.82 3.37 -18.32
C GLN A 122 -0.70 3.53 -18.39
N PHE A 123 -1.30 4.29 -17.48
CA PHE A 123 -2.74 4.49 -17.41
C PHE A 123 -3.28 5.23 -18.64
N GLU A 124 -2.67 6.33 -19.07
CA GLU A 124 -3.11 7.09 -20.24
C GLU A 124 -3.05 6.23 -21.53
N LYS A 125 -2.01 5.39 -21.65
CA LYS A 125 -1.78 4.57 -22.85
C LYS A 125 -2.63 3.30 -22.89
N TYR A 126 -2.83 2.66 -21.75
CA TYR A 126 -3.44 1.33 -21.67
C TYR A 126 -4.74 1.30 -20.86
N GLN A 127 -5.19 2.45 -20.36
CA GLN A 127 -6.38 2.61 -19.50
C GLN A 127 -6.33 1.75 -18.24
N LYS A 128 -5.12 1.29 -17.87
CA LYS A 128 -4.81 0.43 -16.73
C LYS A 128 -3.34 0.56 -16.34
N ALA A 129 -3.05 0.46 -15.04
CA ALA A 129 -1.69 0.36 -14.53
C ALA A 129 -1.63 -0.63 -13.36
N LEU A 130 -0.57 -1.42 -13.28
CA LEU A 130 -0.30 -2.29 -12.13
C LEU A 130 1.02 -1.87 -11.48
N ILE A 131 0.96 -1.63 -10.17
CA ILE A 131 2.10 -1.37 -9.30
C ILE A 131 2.40 -2.67 -8.54
N VAL A 132 3.67 -3.06 -8.50
CA VAL A 132 4.19 -4.03 -7.53
C VAL A 132 5.08 -3.27 -6.57
N ASP A 133 4.69 -3.27 -5.30
CA ASP A 133 5.38 -2.58 -4.23
C ASP A 133 6.40 -3.52 -3.59
N CYS A 134 7.68 -3.24 -3.79
CA CYS A 134 8.77 -4.24 -3.73
C CYS A 134 9.60 -4.07 -2.47
N HIS A 135 9.51 -5.05 -1.57
CA HIS A 135 10.11 -4.97 -0.24
C HIS A 135 10.81 -6.25 0.20
N SER A 136 11.52 -6.15 1.32
CA SER A 136 12.02 -7.30 2.04
C SER A 136 12.03 -7.05 3.54
N PHE A 137 11.87 -8.12 4.32
CA PHE A 137 11.79 -8.02 5.76
C PHE A 137 12.71 -9.02 6.46
N PRO A 138 13.18 -8.70 7.69
CA PRO A 138 13.99 -9.62 8.46
C PRO A 138 13.16 -10.81 8.95
N ASN A 139 13.78 -12.00 8.93
CA ASN A 139 13.19 -13.24 9.42
C ASN A 139 12.74 -13.13 10.89
N THR A 140 13.55 -12.46 11.71
CA THR A 140 13.25 -12.17 13.11
C THR A 140 12.58 -10.81 13.25
N PRO A 141 11.44 -10.68 13.96
CA PRO A 141 10.80 -9.39 14.22
C PRO A 141 11.71 -8.41 14.95
N LEU A 142 11.91 -7.22 14.37
CA LEU A 142 12.69 -6.14 15.00
C LEU A 142 11.98 -5.54 16.24
N PRO A 143 12.69 -4.98 17.23
CA PRO A 143 12.17 -4.41 18.48
C PRO A 143 10.92 -3.52 18.41
N ARG A 144 10.73 -2.70 17.37
CA ARG A 144 9.58 -1.81 17.13
C ARG A 144 8.61 -2.31 16.07
N ALA A 145 8.79 -3.52 15.52
CA ALA A 145 7.80 -4.15 14.66
C ALA A 145 6.42 -4.19 15.34
N LEU A 146 5.37 -3.96 14.55
CA LEU A 146 3.98 -4.06 15.02
C LEU A 146 3.60 -5.50 15.34
N ASP A 147 3.91 -6.42 14.43
CA ASP A 147 3.78 -7.86 14.62
C ASP A 147 5.10 -8.45 15.15
N LYS A 148 4.98 -9.16 16.26
CA LYS A 148 6.07 -9.84 16.99
C LYS A 148 6.04 -11.35 16.86
N SER A 149 5.19 -11.86 15.95
CA SER A 149 4.97 -13.28 15.81
C SER A 149 6.24 -13.96 15.27
N PRO A 150 6.68 -15.07 15.88
CA PRO A 150 7.75 -15.88 15.32
C PRO A 150 7.27 -16.62 14.06
N ASN A 151 8.20 -17.24 13.32
CA ASN A 151 7.92 -18.05 12.13
C ASN A 151 7.22 -17.26 11.01
N ARG A 152 7.85 -16.16 10.60
CA ARG A 152 7.37 -15.33 9.48
C ARG A 152 7.35 -16.14 8.17
N PRO A 153 6.47 -15.79 7.22
CA PRO A 153 6.37 -16.53 5.97
C PRO A 153 7.62 -16.31 5.12
N ASP A 154 7.79 -17.10 4.06
CA ASP A 154 8.85 -16.89 3.08
C ASP A 154 8.57 -15.62 2.27
N PHE A 155 7.29 -15.42 1.91
CA PHE A 155 6.79 -14.23 1.22
C PHE A 155 5.54 -13.68 1.91
N ASN A 156 5.35 -12.36 1.88
CA ASN A 156 4.13 -11.73 2.33
C ASN A 156 3.53 -10.85 1.22
N ILE A 157 2.24 -11.05 0.96
CA ILE A 157 1.44 -10.21 0.07
C ILE A 157 0.73 -9.17 0.90
N GLY A 158 1.01 -7.89 0.67
CA GLY A 158 0.22 -6.78 1.21
C GLY A 158 -0.83 -6.33 0.21
N THR A 159 -2.01 -5.94 0.72
CA THR A 159 -3.14 -5.53 -0.11
C THR A 159 -3.69 -4.16 0.29
N ASP A 160 -4.22 -3.45 -0.70
CA ASP A 160 -5.14 -2.35 -0.51
C ASP A 160 -6.57 -2.79 -0.89
N GLN A 161 -7.54 -2.45 -0.04
CA GLN A 161 -8.92 -2.93 -0.19
C GLN A 161 -9.60 -2.45 -1.50
N PHE A 162 -9.18 -1.30 -2.03
CA PHE A 162 -9.72 -0.74 -3.27
C PHE A 162 -8.85 -1.12 -4.47
N HIS A 163 -7.53 -1.11 -4.31
CA HIS A 163 -6.57 -1.23 -5.40
C HIS A 163 -6.00 -2.63 -5.61
N THR A 164 -6.26 -3.60 -4.74
CA THR A 164 -5.79 -4.99 -4.93
C THR A 164 -6.97 -5.92 -5.23
N PRO A 165 -7.28 -6.18 -6.51
CA PRO A 165 -8.28 -7.17 -6.89
C PRO A 165 -7.98 -8.56 -6.33
N ARG A 166 -9.03 -9.26 -5.89
CA ARG A 166 -8.91 -10.62 -5.32
C ARG A 166 -8.21 -11.62 -6.24
N TYR A 167 -8.37 -11.49 -7.56
CA TYR A 167 -7.73 -12.40 -8.52
C TYR A 167 -6.20 -12.25 -8.54
N LEU A 168 -5.66 -11.05 -8.26
CA LEU A 168 -4.22 -10.85 -8.13
C LEU A 168 -3.70 -11.54 -6.86
N VAL A 169 -4.43 -11.41 -5.75
CA VAL A 169 -4.08 -12.08 -4.49
C VAL A 169 -4.10 -13.60 -4.65
N SER A 170 -5.13 -14.15 -5.29
CA SER A 170 -5.21 -15.59 -5.56
C SER A 170 -4.04 -16.07 -6.42
N ALA A 171 -3.76 -15.41 -7.55
CA ALA A 171 -2.65 -15.78 -8.43
C ALA A 171 -1.28 -15.69 -7.74
N ALA A 172 -1.07 -14.66 -6.91
CA ALA A 172 0.16 -14.49 -6.14
C ALA A 172 0.33 -15.63 -5.13
N LYS A 173 -0.72 -15.94 -4.38
CA LYS A 173 -0.72 -17.00 -3.37
C LYS A 173 -0.49 -18.38 -4.01
N GLU A 174 -1.24 -18.71 -5.06
CA GLU A 174 -1.12 -19.97 -5.79
C GLU A 174 0.31 -20.17 -6.30
N PHE A 175 0.90 -19.14 -6.94
CA PHE A 175 2.27 -19.21 -7.46
C PHE A 175 3.30 -19.62 -6.39
N PHE A 176 3.29 -18.97 -5.23
CA PHE A 176 4.28 -19.27 -4.18
C PHE A 176 4.01 -20.64 -3.52
N GLN A 177 2.74 -20.98 -3.29
CA GLN A 177 2.35 -22.26 -2.69
C GLN A 177 2.69 -23.45 -3.59
N GLU A 178 2.46 -23.35 -4.90
CA GLU A 178 2.84 -24.39 -5.87
C GLU A 178 4.36 -24.62 -5.93
N LYS A 179 5.15 -23.59 -5.62
CA LYS A 179 6.61 -23.69 -5.49
C LYS A 179 7.08 -24.16 -4.12
N GLY A 180 6.16 -24.45 -3.19
CA GLY A 180 6.46 -24.96 -1.85
C GLY A 180 6.85 -23.90 -0.83
N TYR A 181 6.58 -22.62 -1.10
CA TYR A 181 6.83 -21.53 -0.15
C TYR A 181 5.62 -21.25 0.74
N ASN A 182 5.90 -20.84 1.98
CA ASN A 182 4.88 -20.30 2.87
C ASN A 182 4.62 -18.84 2.52
N VAL A 183 3.34 -18.48 2.37
CA VAL A 183 2.92 -17.12 2.00
C VAL A 183 1.88 -16.58 2.96
N GLY A 184 2.14 -15.39 3.50
CA GLY A 184 1.19 -14.62 4.30
C GLY A 184 0.45 -13.58 3.44
N VAL A 185 -0.82 -13.31 3.75
CA VAL A 185 -1.59 -12.22 3.12
C VAL A 185 -1.98 -11.24 4.21
N ASP A 186 -1.60 -9.98 4.05
CA ASP A 186 -1.72 -8.92 5.05
C ASP A 186 -1.14 -9.31 6.42
N TRP A 187 -0.11 -10.16 6.41
CA TRP A 187 0.64 -10.59 7.58
C TRP A 187 2.07 -11.05 7.22
N PRO A 188 3.11 -10.57 7.93
CA PRO A 188 3.05 -9.63 9.06
C PRO A 188 2.88 -8.16 8.64
N PHE A 189 2.97 -7.85 7.35
CA PHE A 189 2.76 -6.51 6.80
C PHE A 189 1.53 -6.48 5.89
N THR A 190 0.92 -5.31 5.82
CA THR A 190 -0.30 -5.02 5.06
C THR A 190 -0.15 -3.69 4.32
N GLY A 191 -0.99 -3.47 3.31
CA GLY A 191 -0.94 -2.29 2.45
C GLY A 191 -0.17 -2.52 1.15
N SER A 192 -0.30 -1.53 0.26
CA SER A 192 0.46 -1.42 -0.98
C SER A 192 0.36 0.03 -1.47
N LEU A 193 1.46 0.65 -1.88
CA LEU A 193 1.45 2.06 -2.28
C LEU A 193 0.65 2.32 -3.58
N VAL A 194 -0.09 3.42 -3.60
CA VAL A 194 -0.77 3.97 -4.79
C VAL A 194 -0.62 5.50 -4.80
N PRO A 195 -0.25 6.14 -5.92
CA PRO A 195 -0.18 7.60 -5.99
C PRO A 195 -1.52 8.26 -5.64
N ILE A 196 -1.45 9.36 -4.88
CA ILE A 196 -2.64 10.04 -4.33
C ILE A 196 -3.64 10.49 -5.42
N LYS A 197 -3.14 10.79 -6.63
CA LYS A 197 -3.97 11.10 -7.80
C LYS A 197 -4.97 9.99 -8.14
N TYR A 198 -4.58 8.73 -7.94
CA TYR A 198 -5.36 7.55 -8.28
C TYR A 198 -5.97 6.84 -7.07
N TYR A 199 -5.43 7.10 -5.88
CA TYR A 199 -5.88 6.47 -4.65
C TYR A 199 -7.38 6.69 -4.42
N GLN A 200 -8.12 5.59 -4.33
CA GLN A 200 -9.58 5.58 -4.16
C GLN A 200 -10.30 6.43 -5.22
N ARG A 201 -9.78 6.46 -6.45
CA ARG A 201 -10.36 7.23 -7.56
C ARG A 201 -10.39 6.50 -8.89
N SER A 202 -9.58 5.45 -9.06
CA SER A 202 -9.53 4.67 -10.29
C SER A 202 -9.47 3.17 -10.01
N PHE A 203 -10.47 2.42 -10.48
CA PHE A 203 -10.52 0.97 -10.34
C PHE A 203 -9.44 0.24 -11.16
N ASP A 204 -8.93 0.91 -12.19
CA ASP A 204 -8.01 0.38 -13.19
C ASP A 204 -6.53 0.67 -12.88
N VAL A 205 -6.27 1.40 -11.79
CA VAL A 205 -4.94 1.47 -11.17
C VAL A 205 -4.93 0.50 -10.02
N ASN A 206 -4.18 -0.59 -10.16
CA ASN A 206 -4.09 -1.62 -9.15
C ASN A 206 -2.68 -1.70 -8.56
N SER A 207 -2.59 -2.15 -7.31
CA SER A 207 -1.33 -2.30 -6.58
C SER A 207 -1.34 -3.60 -5.77
N ILE A 208 -0.17 -4.20 -5.60
CA ILE A 208 0.06 -5.37 -4.76
C ILE A 208 1.47 -5.27 -4.17
N MET A 209 1.61 -5.48 -2.87
CA MET A 209 2.93 -5.48 -2.21
C MET A 209 3.49 -6.89 -2.17
N LEU A 210 4.78 -7.04 -2.47
CA LEU A 210 5.55 -8.26 -2.21
C LEU A 210 6.68 -7.95 -1.23
N GLU A 211 6.57 -8.56 -0.07
CA GLU A 211 7.56 -8.60 1.00
C GLU A 211 8.32 -9.93 0.93
N VAL A 212 9.65 -9.88 0.78
CA VAL A 212 10.51 -11.07 0.69
C VAL A 212 11.26 -11.29 2.00
N ASN A 213 11.16 -12.48 2.60
CA ASN A 213 11.93 -12.78 3.79
C ASN A 213 13.43 -12.82 3.46
N ARG A 214 14.23 -12.01 4.16
CA ARG A 214 15.67 -11.88 3.95
C ARG A 214 16.44 -13.18 4.12
N SER A 215 15.95 -14.13 4.93
CA SER A 215 16.60 -15.45 5.07
C SER A 215 16.62 -16.26 3.76
N LEU A 216 15.79 -15.91 2.77
CA LEU A 216 15.79 -16.57 1.47
C LEU A 216 16.99 -16.17 0.60
N TYR A 217 17.65 -15.04 0.87
CA TYR A 217 18.63 -14.47 -0.05
C TYR A 217 19.81 -13.77 0.62
N LEU A 218 19.81 -13.60 1.94
CA LEU A 218 20.94 -13.11 2.74
C LEU A 218 21.41 -14.18 3.71
N GLU A 219 22.68 -14.10 4.10
CA GLU A 219 23.20 -14.81 5.27
C GLU A 219 22.67 -14.16 6.56
N ASP A 220 22.41 -14.98 7.59
CA ASP A 220 21.75 -14.55 8.83
C ASP A 220 22.37 -13.29 9.45
N ASP A 221 21.50 -12.34 9.82
CA ASP A 221 21.84 -11.06 10.46
C ASP A 221 22.90 -10.23 9.71
N SER A 222 22.99 -10.38 8.38
CA SER A 222 23.95 -9.65 7.54
C SER A 222 23.31 -9.07 6.27
N ASN A 223 24.09 -8.29 5.53
CA ASN A 223 23.78 -7.89 4.15
C ASN A 223 24.60 -8.67 3.12
N GLN A 224 25.17 -9.82 3.48
CA GLN A 224 25.87 -10.67 2.52
C GLN A 224 24.86 -11.55 1.78
N LYS A 225 24.94 -11.58 0.44
CA LYS A 225 24.09 -12.47 -0.38
C LYS A 225 24.39 -13.92 -0.04
N SER A 226 23.35 -14.70 0.23
CA SER A 226 23.50 -16.14 0.43
C SER A 226 23.67 -16.89 -0.87
N SER A 227 24.04 -18.16 -0.78
CA SER A 227 24.08 -19.07 -1.92
C SER A 227 22.71 -19.21 -2.64
N SER A 228 21.61 -18.90 -1.95
CA SER A 228 20.24 -18.95 -2.49
C SER A 228 19.80 -17.67 -3.19
N PHE A 229 20.61 -16.59 -3.18
CA PHE A 229 20.23 -15.30 -3.75
C PHE A 229 19.70 -15.40 -5.19
N ASN A 230 20.43 -16.07 -6.07
CA ASN A 230 20.03 -16.19 -7.48
C ASN A 230 18.76 -17.04 -7.66
N LYS A 231 18.55 -18.04 -6.81
CA LYS A 231 17.31 -18.85 -6.81
C LYS A 231 16.11 -17.97 -6.40
N THR A 232 16.27 -17.18 -5.36
CA THR A 232 15.22 -16.26 -4.88
C THR A 232 14.91 -15.18 -5.92
N LYS A 233 15.94 -14.60 -6.56
CA LYS A 233 15.78 -13.68 -7.70
C LYS A 233 14.97 -14.32 -8.82
N GLN A 234 15.31 -15.55 -9.22
CA GLN A 234 14.57 -16.25 -10.27
C GLN A 234 13.09 -16.45 -9.90
N VAL A 235 12.80 -16.87 -8.67
CA VAL A 235 11.41 -17.03 -8.20
C VAL A 235 10.64 -15.70 -8.25
N ILE A 236 11.26 -14.59 -7.88
CA ILE A 236 10.64 -13.25 -7.96
C ILE A 236 10.41 -12.85 -9.42
N GLN A 237 11.34 -13.12 -10.33
CA GLN A 237 11.16 -12.84 -11.75
C GLN A 237 10.00 -13.64 -12.36
N GLU A 238 9.88 -14.92 -11.99
CA GLU A 238 8.76 -15.76 -12.38
C GLU A 238 7.42 -15.26 -11.78
N PHE A 239 7.43 -14.79 -10.53
CA PHE A 239 6.26 -14.14 -9.91
C PHE A 239 5.83 -12.88 -10.70
N LEU A 240 6.78 -12.01 -11.03
CA LEU A 240 6.49 -10.78 -11.79
C LEU A 240 5.94 -11.08 -13.18
N GLU A 241 6.40 -12.16 -13.82
CA GLU A 241 5.83 -12.65 -15.07
C GLU A 241 4.38 -13.14 -14.90
N VAL A 242 4.08 -13.87 -13.82
CA VAL A 242 2.70 -14.29 -13.49
C VAL A 242 1.80 -13.09 -13.19
N MET A 243 2.28 -12.09 -12.44
CA MET A 243 1.51 -10.87 -12.16
C MET A 243 1.24 -10.07 -13.43
N HIS A 244 2.28 -9.87 -14.26
CA HIS A 244 2.15 -9.21 -15.55
C HIS A 244 1.14 -9.93 -16.45
N HIS A 245 1.30 -11.25 -16.62
CA HIS A 245 0.41 -12.05 -17.44
C HIS A 245 -1.01 -11.99 -16.89
N THR A 246 -1.22 -12.28 -15.61
CA THR A 246 -2.55 -12.31 -14.96
C THR A 246 -3.28 -10.99 -15.13
N TYR A 247 -2.59 -9.86 -14.94
CA TYR A 247 -3.18 -8.53 -15.04
C TYR A 247 -3.60 -8.16 -16.46
N TYR A 248 -2.82 -8.60 -17.46
CA TYR A 248 -3.00 -8.24 -18.86
C TYR A 248 -3.60 -9.37 -19.75
N LYS A 249 -3.91 -10.55 -19.18
CA LYS A 249 -4.35 -11.76 -19.90
C LYS A 249 -5.65 -11.57 -20.69
N ASN A 250 -6.57 -10.76 -20.16
CA ASN A 250 -7.92 -10.56 -20.73
C ASN A 250 -8.07 -9.21 -21.45
N ASP A 251 -6.97 -8.61 -21.90
CA ASP A 251 -6.98 -7.33 -22.58
C ASP A 251 -7.27 -7.46 -24.09
N ASP A 252 -8.33 -8.19 -24.43
CA ASP A 252 -9.08 -7.86 -25.63
C ASP A 252 -9.84 -6.56 -25.32
N PHE A 253 -9.13 -5.44 -25.46
CA PHE A 253 -9.69 -4.09 -25.36
C PHE A 253 -10.63 -3.86 -26.54
N THR A 254 -11.85 -4.38 -26.44
CA THR A 254 -12.94 -3.86 -27.27
C THR A 254 -13.18 -2.40 -26.87
N GLU A 255 -13.58 -1.54 -27.82
CA GLU A 255 -14.00 -0.17 -27.53
C GLU A 255 -15.05 -0.15 -26.40
N GLU A 256 -15.96 -1.13 -26.41
CA GLU A 256 -16.98 -1.33 -25.38
C GLU A 256 -16.40 -1.54 -23.97
N SER A 257 -15.29 -2.28 -23.82
CA SER A 257 -14.63 -2.48 -22.53
C SER A 257 -13.96 -1.20 -22.00
N ILE A 258 -13.45 -0.36 -22.90
CA ILE A 258 -12.86 0.94 -22.56
C ILE A 258 -13.95 1.91 -22.15
N GLU A 259 -15.03 1.99 -22.92
CA GLU A 259 -16.21 2.81 -22.60
C GLU A 259 -16.82 2.41 -21.27
N PHE A 260 -16.95 1.10 -21.00
CA PHE A 260 -17.48 0.61 -19.73
C PHE A 260 -16.60 1.00 -18.54
N ARG A 261 -15.27 0.89 -18.64
CA ARG A 261 -14.35 1.32 -17.57
C ARG A 261 -14.37 2.83 -17.37
N LYS A 262 -14.40 3.59 -18.46
CA LYS A 262 -14.56 5.04 -18.42
C LYS A 262 -15.87 5.40 -17.70
N PHE A 263 -16.97 4.76 -18.05
CA PHE A 263 -18.25 4.90 -17.37
C PHE A 263 -18.12 4.61 -15.87
N GLN A 264 -17.44 3.53 -15.47
CA GLN A 264 -17.24 3.22 -14.05
C GLN A 264 -16.45 4.30 -13.31
N ASN A 265 -15.35 4.78 -13.90
CA ASN A 265 -14.50 5.81 -13.29
C ASN A 265 -15.19 7.18 -13.24
N ASP A 266 -15.91 7.59 -14.30
CA ASP A 266 -16.66 8.84 -14.36
C ASP A 266 -17.78 8.86 -13.30
N ASN A 267 -18.55 7.77 -13.18
CA ASN A 267 -19.59 7.65 -12.15
C ASN A 267 -19.00 7.59 -10.74
N LEU A 268 -17.84 6.93 -10.55
CA LEU A 268 -17.16 6.91 -9.25
C LEU A 268 -16.75 8.33 -8.84
N ALA A 269 -16.19 9.10 -9.77
CA ALA A 269 -15.81 10.49 -9.53
C ALA A 269 -17.03 11.36 -9.20
N GLU A 270 -18.13 11.21 -9.95
CA GLU A 270 -19.38 11.91 -9.70
C GLU A 270 -19.93 11.61 -8.31
N TYR A 271 -20.11 10.32 -7.95
CA TYR A 271 -20.62 9.95 -6.63
C TYR A 271 -19.67 10.34 -5.50
N SER A 272 -18.35 10.24 -5.71
CA SER A 272 -17.37 10.68 -4.71
C SER A 272 -17.47 12.19 -4.44
N ASN A 273 -17.70 13.00 -5.48
CA ASN A 273 -17.93 14.44 -5.33
C ASN A 273 -19.28 14.73 -4.67
N TYR A 274 -20.32 14.01 -5.06
CA TYR A 274 -21.65 14.08 -4.44
C TYR A 274 -21.55 13.84 -2.93
N PHE A 275 -20.96 12.72 -2.48
CA PHE A 275 -20.86 12.42 -1.05
C PHE A 275 -19.94 13.37 -0.29
N ARG A 276 -18.85 13.85 -0.88
CA ARG A 276 -17.97 14.84 -0.24
C ARG A 276 -18.70 16.14 0.11
N SER A 277 -19.69 16.52 -0.71
CA SER A 277 -20.54 17.69 -0.48
C SER A 277 -21.63 17.50 0.58
N LYS A 278 -21.84 16.27 1.07
CA LYS A 278 -22.87 15.95 2.06
C LYS A 278 -22.40 16.22 3.48
N SER A 279 -23.34 16.64 4.34
CA SER A 279 -23.16 16.62 5.79
C SER A 279 -23.04 15.18 6.28
N ASP A 280 -22.57 15.00 7.52
CA ASP A 280 -22.43 13.68 8.10
C ASP A 280 -23.79 12.99 8.25
N GLU A 281 -24.84 13.73 8.63
CA GLU A 281 -26.22 13.25 8.72
C GLU A 281 -26.76 12.83 7.35
N GLU A 282 -26.58 13.66 6.32
CA GLU A 282 -27.01 13.34 4.96
C GLU A 282 -26.29 12.08 4.43
N LEU A 283 -25.02 11.90 4.78
CA LEU A 283 -24.24 10.73 4.39
C LEU A 283 -24.78 9.45 5.06
N VAL A 284 -25.15 9.54 6.34
CA VAL A 284 -25.84 8.47 7.07
C VAL A 284 -27.20 8.16 6.46
N GLU A 285 -27.96 9.19 6.04
CA GLU A 285 -29.23 9.01 5.34
C GLU A 285 -29.06 8.28 4.00
N CYS A 286 -28.02 8.62 3.22
CA CYS A 286 -27.68 7.91 1.98
C CYS A 286 -27.34 6.43 2.22
N PHE A 287 -26.68 6.10 3.33
CA PHE A 287 -26.49 4.71 3.74
C PHE A 287 -27.82 4.05 4.09
N ASN A 288 -28.64 4.72 4.91
CA ASN A 288 -29.92 4.20 5.36
C ASN A 288 -30.94 3.99 4.24
N SER A 289 -30.86 4.76 3.14
CA SER A 289 -31.70 4.55 1.95
C SER A 289 -31.33 3.26 1.21
N GLU A 290 -30.10 2.77 1.37
CA GLU A 290 -29.61 1.54 0.73
C GLU A 290 -29.80 0.28 1.58
N VAL A 291 -30.17 0.43 2.85
CA VAL A 291 -30.46 -0.69 3.75
C VAL A 291 -31.66 -1.49 3.22
N ARG A 292 -31.48 -2.81 3.08
CA ARG A 292 -32.45 -3.76 2.50
C ARG A 292 -32.86 -3.46 1.06
N ASN A 293 -32.18 -2.53 0.37
CA ASN A 293 -32.36 -2.34 -1.06
C ASN A 293 -31.74 -3.55 -1.80
N SER A 294 -32.57 -4.27 -2.55
CA SER A 294 -32.20 -5.51 -3.26
C SER A 294 -31.77 -5.27 -4.72
N GLY A 295 -31.73 -4.02 -5.18
CA GLY A 295 -31.33 -3.69 -6.54
C GLY A 295 -29.91 -4.17 -6.85
N TRP A 296 -29.69 -4.74 -8.04
CA TRP A 296 -28.37 -5.13 -8.53
C TRP A 296 -28.08 -4.40 -9.83
N GLY A 297 -26.94 -3.71 -9.89
CA GLY A 297 -26.50 -2.98 -11.07
C GLY A 297 -25.16 -2.29 -10.86
N ASN A 298 -24.46 -2.02 -11.98
CA ASN A 298 -23.12 -1.42 -11.95
C ASN A 298 -23.11 -0.05 -11.26
N LEU A 299 -24.08 0.82 -11.56
CA LEU A 299 -24.22 2.12 -10.91
C LEU A 299 -24.38 2.02 -9.40
N ARG A 300 -25.19 1.08 -8.92
CA ARG A 300 -25.37 0.85 -7.48
C ARG A 300 -24.07 0.37 -6.83
N SER A 301 -23.34 -0.54 -7.48
CA SER A 301 -22.04 -0.99 -6.97
C SER A 301 -21.03 0.16 -6.87
N ILE A 302 -21.01 1.06 -7.85
CA ILE A 302 -20.14 2.24 -7.86
C ILE A 302 -20.57 3.24 -6.77
N PHE A 303 -21.87 3.50 -6.63
CA PHE A 303 -22.46 4.34 -5.57
C PHE A 303 -22.08 3.83 -4.18
N LEU A 304 -22.32 2.55 -3.89
CA LEU A 304 -21.99 1.94 -2.60
C LEU A 304 -20.49 1.96 -2.32
N CYS A 305 -19.65 1.84 -3.36
CA CYS A 305 -18.20 1.97 -3.22
C CYS A 305 -17.83 3.40 -2.80
N ALA A 306 -18.30 4.41 -3.54
CA ALA A 306 -18.06 5.82 -3.23
C ALA A 306 -18.56 6.21 -1.82
N LEU A 307 -19.76 5.75 -1.45
CA LEU A 307 -20.33 5.97 -0.13
C LEU A 307 -19.45 5.38 0.98
N ARG A 308 -19.01 4.13 0.80
CA ARG A 308 -18.10 3.45 1.74
C ARG A 308 -16.80 4.21 1.93
N MET A 309 -16.24 4.76 0.85
CA MET A 309 -14.99 5.51 0.88
C MET A 309 -15.17 6.80 1.67
N GLU A 310 -16.24 7.55 1.43
CA GLU A 310 -16.48 8.79 2.16
C GLU A 310 -16.80 8.54 3.65
N LEU A 311 -17.57 7.49 3.97
CA LEU A 311 -17.83 7.09 5.35
C LEU A 311 -16.53 6.78 6.12
N LYS A 312 -15.54 6.16 5.45
CA LYS A 312 -14.20 5.95 6.03
C LYS A 312 -13.43 7.26 6.19
N ASN A 313 -13.50 8.16 5.22
CA ASN A 313 -12.80 9.45 5.26
C ASN A 313 -13.30 10.36 6.40
N ARG A 314 -14.59 10.31 6.74
CA ARG A 314 -15.18 11.08 7.85
C ARG A 314 -14.73 10.61 9.23
N ASN A 315 -14.08 9.44 9.32
CA ASN A 315 -13.48 8.90 10.55
C ASN A 315 -14.48 8.82 11.73
N PHE A 316 -15.73 8.42 11.46
CA PHE A 316 -16.73 8.22 12.51
C PHE A 316 -16.28 7.14 13.50
N GLY A 317 -16.66 7.29 14.77
CA GLY A 317 -16.58 6.18 15.71
C GLY A 317 -17.59 5.09 15.34
N GLY A 318 -17.32 3.82 15.67
CA GLY A 318 -18.27 2.72 15.42
C GLY A 318 -18.47 2.33 13.96
N VAL A 319 -17.68 2.82 13.00
CA VAL A 319 -17.79 2.47 11.56
C VAL A 319 -17.81 0.96 11.30
N SER A 320 -17.18 0.15 12.15
CA SER A 320 -17.22 -1.32 12.04
C SER A 320 -18.64 -1.90 12.02
N VAL A 321 -19.65 -1.24 12.59
CA VAL A 321 -21.04 -1.72 12.61
C VAL A 321 -21.68 -1.78 11.22
N ILE A 322 -21.17 -0.99 10.27
CA ILE A 322 -21.65 -0.95 8.89
C ILE A 322 -20.67 -1.63 7.90
N HIS A 323 -19.70 -2.39 8.39
CA HIS A 323 -18.72 -3.08 7.53
C HIS A 323 -18.77 -4.59 7.72
N GLU A 324 -18.90 -5.34 6.61
CA GLU A 324 -18.82 -6.80 6.61
C GLU A 324 -18.01 -7.29 5.40
N LYS A 325 -17.06 -8.21 5.61
CA LYS A 325 -16.30 -8.93 4.56
C LYS A 325 -15.78 -8.05 3.42
N GLY A 326 -15.30 -6.86 3.79
CA GLY A 326 -14.75 -5.90 2.83
C GLY A 326 -15.80 -5.10 2.05
N GLY A 327 -17.06 -5.06 2.47
CA GLY A 327 -18.15 -4.23 1.91
C GLY A 327 -18.95 -3.49 2.99
N LEU A 328 -20.05 -2.83 2.60
CA LEU A 328 -21.02 -2.21 3.52
C LEU A 328 -22.07 -3.23 3.97
N ALA A 329 -22.33 -3.29 5.27
CA ALA A 329 -23.36 -4.14 5.87
C ALA A 329 -24.74 -3.46 5.80
N LEU A 330 -25.48 -3.68 4.71
CA LEU A 330 -26.75 -3.01 4.41
C LEU A 330 -27.98 -3.72 5.02
N ASN A 331 -27.84 -4.28 6.23
CA ASN A 331 -28.88 -5.09 6.89
C ASN A 331 -29.75 -4.28 7.88
N ARG A 332 -29.19 -3.21 8.47
CA ARG A 332 -29.82 -2.38 9.50
C ARG A 332 -29.48 -0.92 9.28
N LYS A 333 -30.44 -0.05 9.62
CA LYS A 333 -30.23 1.40 9.62
C LYS A 333 -29.39 1.81 10.81
N VAL A 334 -28.65 2.90 10.66
CA VAL A 334 -27.79 3.50 11.67
C VAL A 334 -28.11 4.98 11.84
N GLN A 335 -27.70 5.55 12.96
CA GLN A 335 -27.75 6.97 13.25
C GLN A 335 -26.38 7.42 13.76
N LEU A 336 -26.09 8.71 13.60
CA LEU A 336 -24.90 9.33 14.15
C LEU A 336 -25.22 9.93 15.52
N VAL A 337 -24.57 9.42 16.58
CA VAL A 337 -24.73 9.90 17.95
C VAL A 337 -23.36 10.32 18.46
N GLU A 338 -23.18 11.62 18.70
CA GLU A 338 -21.90 12.19 19.17
C GLU A 338 -20.70 11.75 18.31
N GLY A 339 -20.86 11.73 16.99
CA GLY A 339 -19.83 11.30 16.04
C GLY A 339 -19.60 9.79 15.95
N ASN A 340 -20.43 8.97 16.62
CA ASN A 340 -20.40 7.52 16.55
C ASN A 340 -21.59 6.97 15.76
N LEU A 341 -21.33 6.05 14.84
CA LEU A 341 -22.37 5.28 14.17
C LEU A 341 -22.89 4.20 15.12
N ALA A 342 -24.20 4.24 15.38
CA ALA A 342 -24.91 3.24 16.16
C ALA A 342 -26.12 2.74 15.37
N PHE A 343 -26.50 1.47 15.55
CA PHE A 343 -27.76 1.00 14.98
C PHE A 343 -28.92 1.83 15.51
N ILE A 344 -29.87 2.14 14.63
CA ILE A 344 -31.18 2.58 15.09
C ILE A 344 -31.77 1.35 15.77
N ASP A 345 -32.02 1.46 17.08
CA ASP A 345 -32.85 0.50 17.78
C ASP A 345 -34.21 0.57 17.09
N ALA A 346 -34.52 -0.48 16.32
CA ALA A 346 -35.89 -0.68 15.92
C ALA A 346 -36.65 -0.89 17.22
N ASP A 347 -37.71 -0.11 17.43
CA ASP A 347 -38.80 -0.55 18.29
C ASP A 347 -39.02 -2.04 18.02
N LEU A 348 -38.89 -2.84 19.08
CA LEU A 348 -39.42 -4.18 19.14
C LEU A 348 -40.91 -4.07 18.81
N ASN A 349 -41.30 -4.18 17.54
CA ASN A 349 -42.67 -4.50 17.10
C ASN A 349 -42.67 -4.96 15.63
#